data_AF-A0A925WBH7-F1
#
_entry.id   AF-A0A925WBH7-F1
#
_cell.length_a   1.000
_cell.length_b   1.000
_cell.length_c   1.000
_cell.angle_alpha   90.00
_cell.angle_beta   90.00
_cell.angle_gamma   90.00
#
_symmetry.space_group_name_H-M   'P 1'
#
loop_
_entity.id
_entity.type
_entity.pdbx_description
1 polymer ?
#
loop_
_entity_poly.entity_id
_entity_poly.type
_entity_poly.pdbx_seq_one_letter_code
_entity_poly.pdbx_strand_id
1 'polypeptide(L)'
;QFAPGRTPVGSPVVAAVAAAHRAETGAAPALRGAPYGSDLRLLVAAGVPTVHYGPGSVRHAHAPDEHVPLDEVLGCSRTLVRLIASVCGGPDRTGVPTTPGRCPEDS
;
A
#
# COMPACT_ATOMS: atom_id res chain seq x y z
N GLN A 1 -1.09 12.16 26.03
CA GLN A 1 -2.46 11.69 25.75
C GLN A 1 -2.42 10.61 24.67
N PHE A 2 -3.14 9.50 24.84
CA PHE A 2 -3.30 8.43 23.84
C PHE A 2 -4.66 8.58 23.15
N ALA A 3 -4.74 9.47 22.16
CA ALA A 3 -5.94 9.62 21.33
C ALA A 3 -5.89 8.62 20.15
N PRO A 4 -7.04 8.06 19.72
CA PRO A 4 -7.09 7.25 18.51
C PRO A 4 -6.84 8.11 17.26
N GLY A 5 -6.35 7.48 16.20
CA GLY A 5 -6.28 8.07 14.86
C GLY A 5 -7.27 7.40 13.92
N ARG A 6 -7.94 8.17 13.05
CA ARG A 6 -8.85 7.62 12.03
C ARG A 6 -8.75 8.40 10.73
N THR A 7 -8.42 7.68 9.66
CA THR A 7 -8.62 8.16 8.29
C THR A 7 -10.02 7.73 7.82
N PRO A 8 -10.85 8.65 7.28
CA PRO A 8 -12.14 8.28 6.72
C PRO A 8 -12.02 7.25 5.60
N VAL A 9 -12.94 6.29 5.52
CA VAL A 9 -12.92 5.23 4.49
C VAL A 9 -13.01 5.79 3.07
N GLY A 10 -13.69 6.92 2.88
CA GLY A 10 -13.75 7.63 1.61
C GLY A 10 -12.53 8.49 1.27
N SER A 11 -11.46 8.44 2.08
CA SER A 11 -10.26 9.23 1.81
C SER A 11 -9.53 8.75 0.54
N PRO A 12 -8.99 9.66 -0.29
CA PRO A 12 -8.25 9.28 -1.50
C PRO A 12 -7.12 8.28 -1.27
N VAL A 13 -6.42 8.36 -0.13
CA VAL A 13 -5.33 7.43 0.21
C VAL A 13 -5.85 5.99 0.39
N VAL A 14 -7.05 5.81 0.95
CA VAL A 14 -7.67 4.49 1.12
C VAL A 14 -8.01 3.89 -0.25
N ALA A 15 -8.61 4.70 -1.13
CA ALA A 15 -8.97 4.28 -2.48
C ALA A 15 -7.74 3.94 -3.33
N ALA A 16 -6.70 4.77 -3.28
CA ALA A 16 -5.46 4.57 -4.04
C ALA A 16 -4.74 3.28 -3.62
N VAL A 17 -4.59 3.04 -2.32
CA VAL A 17 -3.98 1.81 -1.79
C VAL A 17 -4.82 0.57 -2.16
N ALA A 18 -6.15 0.65 -2.03
CA ALA A 18 -7.02 -0.47 -2.39
C ALA A 18 -6.99 -0.80 -3.89
N ALA A 19 -6.90 0.21 -4.75
CA ALA A 19 -6.76 0.02 -6.19
C ALA A 19 -5.42 -0.62 -6.56
N ALA A 20 -4.32 -0.11 -5.97
CA ALA A 20 -2.99 -0.67 -6.20
C ALA A 20 -2.88 -2.13 -5.71
N HIS A 21 -3.40 -2.42 -4.52
CA HIS A 21 -3.43 -3.78 -3.97
C HIS A 21 -4.21 -4.72 -4.89
N ARG A 22 -5.43 -4.34 -5.31
CA ARG A 22 -6.25 -5.17 -6.20
C ARG A 22 -5.58 -5.46 -7.53
N ALA A 23 -4.86 -4.50 -8.10
CA ALA A 23 -4.15 -4.70 -9.34
C ALA A 23 -2.98 -5.71 -9.22
N GLU A 24 -2.37 -5.83 -8.03
CA GLU A 24 -1.25 -6.76 -7.80
C GLU A 24 -1.68 -8.12 -7.24
N THR A 25 -2.78 -8.20 -6.49
CA THR A 25 -3.22 -9.43 -5.81
C THR A 25 -4.49 -10.04 -6.39
N GLY A 26 -5.20 -9.31 -7.25
CA GLY A 26 -6.51 -9.71 -7.80
C GLY A 26 -7.69 -9.56 -6.82
N ALA A 27 -7.45 -9.17 -5.56
CA ALA A 27 -8.47 -9.07 -4.53
C ALA A 27 -8.50 -7.69 -3.88
N ALA A 28 -9.59 -7.30 -3.23
CA ALA A 28 -9.62 -6.08 -2.43
C ALA A 28 -8.95 -6.33 -1.07
N PRO A 29 -8.17 -5.38 -0.51
CA PRO A 29 -7.65 -5.54 0.84
C PRO A 29 -8.78 -5.39 1.86
N ALA A 30 -8.67 -6.10 2.98
CA ALA A 30 -9.60 -5.92 4.09
C ALA A 30 -9.34 -4.57 4.79
N LEU A 31 -10.39 -3.76 4.98
CA LEU A 31 -10.32 -2.54 5.78
C LEU A 31 -10.58 -2.88 7.25
N ARG A 32 -9.61 -2.59 8.12
CA ARG A 32 -9.68 -2.93 9.55
C ARG A 32 -9.12 -1.80 10.41
N GLY A 33 -9.68 -1.66 11.61
CA GLY A 33 -9.07 -0.88 12.69
C GLY A 33 -8.00 -1.70 13.39
N ALA A 34 -6.93 -1.04 13.81
CA ALA A 34 -5.86 -1.62 14.60
C ALA A 34 -6.06 -1.24 16.09
N PRO A 35 -6.19 -2.21 17.02
CA PRO A 35 -6.33 -1.92 18.45
C PRO A 35 -4.99 -1.58 19.14
N TYR A 36 -3.95 -1.29 18.37
CA TYR A 36 -2.59 -1.01 18.84
C TYR A 36 -2.15 0.41 18.47
N GLY A 37 -1.20 0.93 19.25
CA GLY A 37 -0.61 2.25 19.03
C GLY A 37 0.31 2.27 17.80
N SER A 38 0.35 3.42 17.11
CA SER A 38 1.20 3.67 15.95
C SER A 38 1.31 5.17 15.70
N ASP A 39 2.25 5.58 14.86
CA ASP A 39 2.44 6.99 14.46
C ASP A 39 1.30 7.53 13.59
N LEU A 40 0.43 6.66 13.04
CA LEU A 40 -0.74 7.06 12.29
C LEU A 40 -1.58 8.09 13.04
N ARG A 41 -1.75 7.95 14.36
CA ARG A 41 -2.51 8.93 15.15
C ARG A 41 -1.89 10.33 15.11
N LEU A 42 -0.55 10.41 15.08
CA LEU A 42 0.18 11.68 15.08
C LEU A 42 0.04 12.35 13.72
N LEU A 43 0.18 11.58 12.64
CA LEU A 43 0.02 12.05 11.27
C LEU A 43 -1.40 12.53 11.00
N VAL A 44 -2.41 11.75 11.42
CA VAL A 44 -3.81 12.15 11.30
C VAL A 44 -4.11 13.40 12.13
N ALA A 45 -3.58 13.51 13.36
CA ALA A 45 -3.74 14.72 14.18
C ALA A 45 -3.08 15.96 13.56
N ALA A 46 -2.01 15.76 12.77
CA ALA A 46 -1.35 16.81 11.99
C ALA A 46 -2.07 17.11 10.66
N GLY A 47 -3.22 16.49 10.38
CA GLY A 47 -4.01 16.72 9.17
C GLY A 47 -3.57 15.91 7.95
N VAL A 48 -2.72 14.90 8.12
CA VAL A 48 -2.23 14.02 7.03
C VAL A 48 -3.00 12.70 7.04
N PRO A 49 -3.90 12.43 6.06
CA PRO A 49 -4.60 11.15 5.95
C PRO A 49 -3.59 10.00 5.80
N THR A 50 -3.67 9.02 6.69
CA THR A 50 -2.67 7.94 6.80
C THR A 50 -3.34 6.58 6.95
N VAL A 51 -2.77 5.54 6.35
CA VAL A 51 -3.21 4.15 6.51
C VAL A 51 -2.02 3.26 6.88
N HIS A 52 -2.28 2.13 7.53
CA HIS A 52 -1.31 1.05 7.63
C HIS A 52 -1.48 0.10 6.44
N TYR A 53 -0.38 -0.22 5.78
CA TYR A 53 -0.33 -1.19 4.72
C TYR A 53 1.03 -1.88 4.75
N GLY A 54 1.03 -3.21 4.82
CA GLY A 54 2.25 -4.00 4.97
C GLY A 54 1.96 -5.50 4.94
N PRO A 55 2.98 -6.32 4.70
CA PRO A 55 2.86 -7.78 4.69
C PRO A 55 2.81 -8.34 6.12
N GLY A 56 2.40 -9.60 6.23
CA GLY A 56 2.44 -10.37 7.46
C GLY A 56 1.28 -10.10 8.40
N SER A 57 1.39 -10.70 9.59
CA SER A 57 0.39 -10.63 10.64
C SER A 57 0.97 -9.92 11.85
N VAL A 58 0.26 -8.90 12.34
CA VAL A 58 0.62 -8.22 13.59
C VAL A 58 0.68 -9.16 14.80
N ARG A 59 0.07 -10.36 14.71
CA ARG A 59 0.14 -11.37 15.78
C ARG A 59 1.54 -11.95 15.97
N HIS A 60 2.40 -11.89 14.95
CA HIS A 60 3.79 -12.35 15.03
C HIS A 60 4.75 -11.21 15.41
N ALA A 61 4.28 -9.96 15.39
CA ALA A 61 5.12 -8.83 15.76
C ALA A 61 5.48 -8.91 17.25
N HIS A 62 6.75 -8.68 17.60
CA HIS A 62 7.28 -8.77 18.97
C HIS A 62 7.22 -10.18 19.59
N ALA A 63 6.97 -11.21 18.79
CA ALA A 63 7.03 -12.60 19.23
C ALA A 63 8.46 -13.16 19.08
N PRO A 64 8.86 -14.18 19.87
CA PRO A 64 10.18 -14.82 19.71
C PRO A 64 10.44 -15.36 18.30
N ASP A 65 9.38 -15.77 17.60
CA ASP A 65 9.37 -16.29 16.23
C ASP A 65 8.80 -15.28 15.23
N GLU A 66 9.13 -13.99 15.40
CA GLU A 66 8.74 -12.94 14.46
C GLU A 66 9.20 -13.26 13.02
N HIS A 67 8.24 -13.38 12.11
CA HIS A 67 8.47 -13.74 10.72
C HIS A 67 7.42 -13.14 9.79
N VAL A 68 7.74 -13.12 8.50
CA VAL A 68 6.84 -12.69 7.41
C VAL A 68 7.06 -13.57 6.17
N PRO A 69 6.00 -13.98 5.45
CA PRO A 69 6.15 -14.70 4.19
C PRO A 69 6.78 -13.83 3.09
N LEU A 70 7.75 -14.37 2.35
CA LEU A 70 8.47 -13.61 1.31
C LEU A 70 7.58 -13.21 0.13
N ASP A 71 6.63 -14.05 -0.24
CA ASP A 71 5.64 -13.75 -1.27
C ASP A 71 4.76 -12.55 -0.90
N GLU A 72 4.37 -12.45 0.38
CA GLU A 72 3.65 -11.28 0.90
C GLU A 72 4.52 -10.01 0.85
N VAL A 73 5.81 -10.10 1.21
CA VAL A 73 6.75 -8.98 1.08
C VAL A 73 6.83 -8.50 -0.37
N LEU A 74 7.04 -9.42 -1.31
CA LEU A 74 7.13 -9.11 -2.74
C LEU A 74 5.81 -8.50 -3.27
N GLY A 75 4.66 -9.04 -2.86
CA GLY A 75 3.34 -8.49 -3.20
C GLY A 75 3.11 -7.09 -2.65
N CYS A 76 3.51 -6.84 -1.40
CA CYS A 76 3.47 -5.51 -0.79
C CYS A 76 4.37 -4.54 -1.54
N SER A 77 5.61 -4.92 -1.87
CA SER A 77 6.55 -4.08 -2.61
C SER A 77 6.00 -3.68 -3.98
N ARG A 78 5.48 -4.63 -4.77
CA ARG A 78 4.86 -4.32 -6.07
C ARG A 78 3.66 -3.38 -5.92
N THR A 79 2.85 -3.58 -4.88
CA THR A 79 1.71 -2.71 -4.59
C THR A 79 2.16 -1.28 -4.31
N LEU A 80 3.18 -1.10 -3.48
CA LEU A 80 3.71 0.23 -3.14
C LEU A 80 4.32 0.91 -4.37
N VAL A 81 5.07 0.18 -5.21
CA VAL A 81 5.60 0.70 -6.47
C VAL A 81 4.47 1.19 -7.38
N ARG A 82 3.44 0.36 -7.58
CA ARG A 82 2.26 0.73 -8.37
C ARG A 82 1.55 1.96 -7.80
N LEU A 83 1.34 1.99 -6.48
CA LEU A 83 0.71 3.12 -5.80
C LEU A 83 1.48 4.42 -6.09
N ILE A 84 2.79 4.41 -5.86
CA ILE A 84 3.66 5.57 -6.08
C ILE A 84 3.63 5.99 -7.55
N ALA A 85 3.75 5.03 -8.48
CA ALA A 85 3.67 5.33 -9.91
C ALA A 85 2.31 5.94 -10.30
N SER A 86 1.20 5.45 -9.74
CA SER A 86 -0.14 5.96 -10.04
C SER A 86 -0.41 7.36 -9.46
N VAL A 87 0.16 7.67 -8.30
CA VAL A 87 -0.08 8.94 -7.60
C VAL A 87 0.90 10.02 -8.05
N CYS A 88 2.17 9.64 -8.28
CA CYS A 88 3.25 10.57 -8.58
C CYS A 88 3.67 10.59 -10.05
N GLY A 89 3.25 9.60 -10.86
CA GLY A 89 3.71 9.43 -12.24
C GLY A 89 3.23 10.48 -13.23
N GLY A 90 2.25 11.33 -12.87
CA GLY A 90 1.64 12.31 -13.77
C GLY A 90 1.01 11.69 -15.02
N PRO A 91 0.26 12.44 -15.85
CA PRO A 91 0.10 12.05 -17.25
C PRO A 91 1.49 12.05 -17.89
N ASP A 92 1.77 11.09 -18.77
CA ASP A 92 2.93 11.15 -19.64
C ASP A 92 2.91 12.51 -20.37
N ARG A 93 3.88 13.37 -20.06
CA ARG A 93 4.01 14.67 -20.75
C ARG A 93 4.68 14.52 -22.12
N THR A 94 5.06 13.31 -22.49
CA THR A 94 5.42 12.97 -23.86
C THR A 94 4.17 12.36 -24.50
N GLY A 95 3.73 12.85 -25.65
CA GLY A 95 2.60 12.29 -26.38
C GLY A 95 2.90 10.93 -27.02
N VAL A 96 3.72 10.08 -26.37
CA VAL A 96 4.18 8.81 -26.90
C VAL A 96 3.30 7.70 -26.30
N PRO A 97 2.61 6.90 -27.12
CA PRO A 97 1.85 5.76 -26.61
C PRO A 97 2.80 4.77 -25.92
N THR A 98 2.57 4.51 -24.64
CA THR A 98 3.23 3.46 -23.88
C THR A 98 2.71 2.10 -24.34
N THR A 99 3.21 1.65 -25.49
CA THR A 99 3.04 0.25 -25.89
C THR A 99 4.04 -0.58 -25.08
N PRO A 100 3.64 -1.67 -24.41
CA PRO A 100 4.59 -2.53 -23.72
C PRO A 100 5.53 -3.14 -24.75
N GLY A 101 6.82 -2.79 -24.68
CA GLY A 101 7.84 -3.33 -25.56
C GLY A 101 7.93 -4.84 -25.37
N ARG A 102 7.56 -5.60 -26.41
CA ARG A 102 7.83 -7.04 -26.47
C ARG A 102 9.34 -7.22 -26.62
N CYS A 103 9.96 -7.98 -25.72
CA CYS A 103 11.34 -8.41 -25.85
C CYS A 103 11.46 -9.25 -27.13
N PRO A 104 12.44 -9.03 -28.03
CA PRO A 104 12.70 -9.97 -29.11
C PRO A 104 13.13 -11.29 -28.49
N GLU A 105 12.47 -12.37 -28.87
CA GLU A 105 12.76 -13.72 -28.40
C GLU A 105 14.08 -14.17 -29.05
N ASP A 106 15.02 -14.59 -28.21
CA ASP A 106 16.39 -15.00 -28.58
C ASP A 106 16.35 -16.29 -29.41
N SER A 107 17.17 -16.33 -30.45
CA SER A 107 17.31 -17.43 -31.42
C SER A 107 18.36 -18.45 -30.99
#